data_AF-A0A9D4Y5K1-F1
#
_entry.id   AF-A0A9D4Y5K1-F1
#
_cell.length_a   1.000
_cell.length_b   1.000
_cell.length_c   1.000
_cell.angle_alpha   90.00
_cell.angle_beta   90.00
_cell.angle_gamma   90.00
#
_symmetry.space_group_name_H-M   'P 1'
#
loop_
_entity.id
_entity.type
_entity.pdbx_description
1 polymer ?
#
loop_
_entity_poly.entity_id
_entity_poly.type
_entity_poly.pdbx_seq_one_letter_code
_entity_poly.pdbx_strand_id
1 'polypeptide(L)'
;MANFPSRLLSINNDESFVAPLNASTQTSENVQRMAHVERLIVELQMSDLRENALHVLSKWTGLFKELAPLLWNSFGTIVILLQEILSIFPNISMENLTAAQSTRVCNVLALFQCVASHSDTKMLFI
;
A
#
# COMPACT_ATOMS: atom_id res chain seq x y z
N MET A 1 27.62 -2.25 -34.81
CA MET A 1 27.02 -1.03 -34.23
C MET A 1 25.52 -1.23 -34.16
N ALA A 2 24.98 -1.61 -33.00
CA ALA A 2 23.56 -1.58 -32.72
C ALA A 2 23.41 -0.89 -31.35
N ASN A 3 22.85 0.31 -31.39
CA ASN A 3 22.73 1.26 -30.29
C ASN A 3 21.42 0.94 -29.55
N PHE A 4 21.49 0.44 -28.32
CA PHE A 4 20.34 0.28 -27.45
C PHE A 4 20.19 1.56 -26.60
N PRO A 5 19.07 2.29 -26.67
CA PRO A 5 18.83 3.37 -25.72
C PRO A 5 18.29 2.80 -24.42
N SER A 6 19.17 2.71 -23.42
CA SER A 6 18.83 2.53 -22.02
C SER A 6 18.38 3.85 -21.41
N ARG A 7 17.09 4.20 -21.47
CA ARG A 7 16.51 5.27 -20.63
C ARG A 7 15.01 5.06 -20.45
N LEU A 8 14.59 4.94 -19.19
CA LEU A 8 13.26 5.08 -18.57
C LEU A 8 13.18 3.97 -17.50
N LEU A 9 13.13 4.23 -16.20
CA LEU A 9 12.30 5.21 -15.49
C LEU A 9 13.00 5.65 -14.19
N SER A 10 13.52 6.87 -14.16
CA SER A 10 13.64 7.64 -12.91
C SER A 10 12.29 8.31 -12.71
N ILE A 11 11.42 7.75 -11.88
CA ILE A 11 10.21 8.45 -11.45
C ILE A 11 10.58 9.15 -10.15
N ASN A 12 10.75 10.46 -10.26
CA ASN A 12 11.04 11.35 -9.15
C ASN A 12 9.81 11.43 -8.23
N ASN A 13 10.06 11.27 -6.93
CA ASN A 13 9.15 11.60 -5.83
C ASN A 13 9.11 13.12 -5.64
N ASP A 14 8.26 13.84 -6.35
CA ASP A 14 7.97 15.24 -6.00
C ASP A 14 6.46 15.50 -5.90
N GLU A 15 6.07 15.93 -4.71
CA GLU A 15 4.76 16.48 -4.37
C GLU A 15 4.50 17.76 -5.17
N SER A 16 3.36 17.81 -5.87
CA SER A 16 2.43 18.96 -5.89
C SER A 16 1.41 18.77 -7.01
N PHE A 17 0.12 18.66 -6.66
CA PHE A 17 -0.93 18.85 -7.65
C PHE A 17 -2.15 19.50 -7.01
N VAL A 18 -2.22 20.83 -7.14
CA VAL A 18 -3.43 21.60 -6.89
C VAL A 18 -3.71 22.44 -8.14
N ALA A 19 -4.71 22.03 -8.93
CA ALA A 19 -5.52 22.91 -9.76
C ALA A 19 -6.79 22.16 -10.22
N PRO A 20 -7.99 22.78 -10.15
CA PRO A 20 -9.24 22.14 -10.56
C PRO A 20 -9.62 22.50 -12.01
N LEU A 21 -10.19 21.54 -12.76
CA LEU A 21 -11.31 21.66 -13.72
C LEU A 21 -11.32 20.42 -14.67
N ASN A 22 -12.54 19.92 -14.93
CA ASN A 22 -12.95 18.89 -15.92
C ASN A 22 -13.22 17.46 -15.37
N ALA A 23 -14.50 17.07 -15.39
CA ALA A 23 -15.01 15.78 -14.88
C ALA A 23 -14.47 14.56 -15.66
N SER A 24 -14.06 14.75 -16.92
CA SER A 24 -13.46 13.68 -17.75
C SER A 24 -12.01 13.36 -17.36
N THR A 25 -11.30 14.32 -16.74
CA THR A 25 -9.93 14.13 -16.24
C THR A 25 -9.93 13.35 -14.91
N GLN A 26 -10.92 13.62 -14.03
CA GLN A 26 -11.06 12.96 -12.73
C GLN A 26 -11.29 11.45 -12.83
N THR A 27 -12.06 11.00 -13.82
CA THR A 27 -12.28 9.56 -14.06
C THR A 27 -10.98 8.87 -14.47
N SER A 28 -10.19 9.50 -15.34
CA SER A 28 -8.93 8.94 -15.82
C SER A 28 -7.87 8.83 -14.71
N GLU A 29 -7.77 9.85 -13.85
CA GLU A 29 -6.89 9.80 -12.68
C GLU A 29 -7.28 8.71 -11.69
N ASN A 30 -8.58 8.53 -11.43
CA ASN A 30 -9.06 7.50 -10.50
C ASN A 30 -8.72 6.09 -11.02
N VAL A 31 -8.93 5.85 -12.32
CA VAL A 31 -8.54 4.59 -12.97
C VAL A 31 -7.03 4.33 -12.83
N GLN A 32 -6.19 5.36 -12.99
CA GLN A 32 -4.74 5.22 -12.78
C GLN A 32 -4.38 4.91 -11.32
N ARG A 33 -5.05 5.55 -10.36
CA ARG A 33 -4.86 5.27 -8.93
C ARG A 33 -5.25 3.84 -8.59
N MET A 34 -6.40 3.37 -9.07
CA MET A 34 -6.85 1.99 -8.91
C MET A 34 -5.81 1.00 -9.46
N ALA A 35 -5.40 1.17 -10.72
CA ALA A 35 -4.41 0.29 -11.35
C ALA A 35 -3.06 0.29 -10.61
N HIS A 36 -2.67 1.43 -10.04
CA HIS A 36 -1.46 1.51 -9.22
C HIS A 36 -1.60 0.74 -7.90
N VAL A 37 -2.73 0.91 -7.19
CA VAL A 37 -3.01 0.19 -5.94
C VAL A 37 -3.12 -1.31 -6.18
N GLU A 38 -3.78 -1.76 -7.24
CA GLU A 38 -3.85 -3.17 -7.63
C GLU A 38 -2.46 -3.77 -7.83
N ARG A 39 -1.55 -3.05 -8.51
CA ARG A 39 -0.15 -3.48 -8.66
C ARG A 39 0.53 -3.61 -7.30
N LEU A 40 0.40 -2.61 -6.42
CA LEU A 40 1.01 -2.66 -5.09
C LEU A 40 0.46 -3.83 -4.24
N ILE A 41 -0.83 -4.18 -4.40
CA ILE A 41 -1.42 -5.35 -3.75
C ILE A 41 -0.80 -6.65 -4.26
N VAL A 42 -0.52 -6.76 -5.56
CA VAL A 42 0.24 -7.90 -6.10
C VAL A 42 1.66 -7.92 -5.52
N GLU A 43 2.32 -6.77 -5.42
CA GLU A 43 3.66 -6.65 -4.83
C GLU A 43 3.71 -7.04 -3.34
N LEU A 44 2.62 -6.87 -2.57
CA LEU A 44 2.53 -7.38 -1.19
C LEU A 44 2.73 -8.90 -1.10
N GLN A 45 2.33 -9.65 -2.12
CA GLN A 45 2.51 -11.09 -2.18
C GLN A 45 3.97 -11.49 -2.35
N MET A 46 4.80 -10.60 -2.90
CA MET A 46 6.21 -10.83 -3.21
C MET A 46 7.09 -10.35 -2.05
N SER A 47 7.80 -11.26 -1.38
CA SER A 47 8.60 -10.95 -0.18
C SER A 47 9.59 -9.78 -0.40
N ASP A 48 10.22 -9.71 -1.56
CA ASP A 48 11.25 -8.71 -1.87
C ASP A 48 10.69 -7.30 -2.11
N LEU A 49 9.40 -7.20 -2.49
CA LEU A 49 8.72 -5.94 -2.79
C LEU A 49 7.77 -5.49 -1.68
N ARG A 50 7.40 -6.42 -0.80
CA ARG A 50 6.36 -6.23 0.22
C ARG A 50 6.62 -5.02 1.11
N GLU A 51 7.85 -4.80 1.55
CA GLU A 51 8.17 -3.67 2.44
C GLU A 51 7.88 -2.32 1.78
N ASN A 52 8.27 -2.17 0.50
CA ASN A 52 7.98 -0.97 -0.26
C ASN A 52 6.47 -0.84 -0.51
N ALA A 53 5.79 -1.93 -0.88
CA ALA A 53 4.35 -1.91 -1.10
C ALA A 53 3.58 -1.50 0.17
N LEU A 54 3.94 -2.03 1.34
CA LEU A 54 3.40 -1.62 2.64
C LEU A 54 3.60 -0.13 2.90
N HIS A 55 4.81 0.37 2.67
CA HIS A 55 5.15 1.77 2.88
C HIS A 55 4.39 2.72 1.95
N VAL A 56 4.22 2.35 0.67
CA VAL A 56 3.49 3.17 -0.29
C VAL A 56 2.00 3.11 0.03
N LEU A 57 1.40 1.93 0.22
CA LEU A 57 -0.02 1.78 0.51
C LEU A 57 -0.43 2.50 1.81
N SER A 58 0.42 2.50 2.84
CA SER A 58 0.10 3.18 4.11
C SER A 58 -0.06 4.70 3.95
N LYS A 59 0.61 5.31 2.98
CA LYS A 59 0.43 6.75 2.68
C LYS A 59 -0.92 7.08 2.05
N TRP A 60 -1.58 6.10 1.45
CA TRP A 60 -2.84 6.29 0.74
C TRP A 60 -4.06 6.09 1.64
N THR A 61 -3.85 5.65 2.90
CA THR A 61 -4.92 5.52 3.89
C THR A 61 -5.58 6.89 4.12
N GLY A 62 -6.91 6.94 4.07
CA GLY A 62 -7.68 8.19 4.18
C GLY A 62 -7.67 9.08 2.94
N LEU A 63 -6.71 8.92 2.03
CA LEU A 63 -6.64 9.68 0.77
C LEU A 63 -7.40 8.99 -0.38
N PHE A 64 -7.46 7.66 -0.35
CA PHE A 64 -8.11 6.87 -1.40
C PHE A 64 -9.18 5.96 -0.81
N LYS A 65 -10.45 6.33 -1.01
CA LYS A 65 -11.60 5.64 -0.38
C LYS A 65 -11.70 4.16 -0.78
N GLU A 66 -11.42 3.84 -2.05
CA GLU A 66 -11.48 2.47 -2.57
C GLU A 66 -10.36 1.56 -2.03
N LEU A 67 -9.38 2.09 -1.30
CA LEU A 67 -8.26 1.31 -0.78
C LEU A 67 -8.73 0.17 0.13
N ALA A 68 -9.63 0.45 1.09
CA ALA A 68 -10.06 -0.56 2.06
C ALA A 68 -10.82 -1.73 1.40
N PRO A 69 -11.83 -1.49 0.54
CA PRO A 69 -12.45 -2.56 -0.24
C PRO A 69 -11.47 -3.36 -1.11
N LEU A 70 -10.50 -2.70 -1.75
CA LEU A 70 -9.48 -3.38 -2.56
C LEU A 70 -8.59 -4.28 -1.70
N LEU A 71 -8.12 -3.81 -0.55
CA LEU A 71 -7.30 -4.60 0.38
C LEU A 71 -8.08 -5.81 0.91
N TRP A 72 -9.36 -5.61 1.27
CA TRP A 72 -10.19 -6.66 1.86
C TRP A 72 -10.55 -7.76 0.87
N ASN A 73 -10.94 -7.40 -0.36
CA ASN A 73 -11.44 -8.36 -1.35
C ASN A 73 -10.32 -9.00 -2.18
N SER A 74 -9.08 -8.53 -2.05
CA SER A 74 -7.93 -9.14 -2.73
C SER A 74 -7.47 -10.41 -2.02
N PHE A 75 -7.27 -11.47 -2.81
CA PHE A 75 -6.90 -12.78 -2.30
C PHE A 75 -5.60 -12.74 -1.48
N GLY A 76 -5.66 -13.26 -0.25
CA GLY A 76 -4.48 -13.40 0.62
C GLY A 76 -3.95 -12.11 1.22
N THR A 77 -4.45 -10.93 0.85
CA THR A 77 -3.91 -9.64 1.33
C THR A 77 -4.03 -9.51 2.85
N ILE A 78 -5.20 -9.74 3.42
CA ILE A 78 -5.40 -9.69 4.89
C ILE A 78 -4.53 -10.72 5.62
N VAL A 79 -4.34 -11.90 5.04
CA VAL A 79 -3.48 -12.95 5.60
C VAL A 79 -2.02 -12.50 5.64
N ILE A 80 -1.52 -11.87 4.57
CA ILE A 80 -0.16 -11.32 4.55
C ILE A 80 0.01 -10.20 5.57
N LEU A 81 -0.95 -9.27 5.67
CA LEU A 81 -0.89 -8.22 6.70
C LEU A 81 -0.83 -8.82 8.11
N LEU A 82 -1.60 -9.89 8.38
CA LEU A 82 -1.54 -10.60 9.66
C LEU A 82 -0.18 -11.27 9.86
N GLN A 83 0.36 -11.94 8.84
CA GLN A 83 1.69 -12.55 8.89
C GLN A 83 2.79 -11.53 9.22
N GLU A 84 2.71 -10.32 8.67
CA GLU A 84 3.65 -9.25 8.98
C GLU A 84 3.61 -8.85 10.46
N ILE A 85 2.43 -8.73 11.06
CA ILE A 85 2.30 -8.55 12.52
C ILE A 85 2.87 -9.75 13.28
N LEU A 86 2.50 -10.97 12.89
CA LEU A 86 2.94 -12.16 13.60
C LEU A 86 4.47 -12.32 13.57
N SER A 87 5.11 -11.89 12.49
CA SER A 87 6.56 -11.97 12.30
C SER A 87 7.36 -11.15 13.31
N ILE A 88 6.75 -10.14 13.94
CA ILE A 88 7.45 -9.26 14.88
C ILE A 88 7.50 -9.77 16.32
N PHE A 89 6.63 -10.70 16.70
CA PHE A 89 6.55 -11.18 18.08
C PHE A 89 7.89 -11.72 18.64
N PRO A 90 8.69 -12.50 17.91
CA PRO A 90 9.99 -12.96 18.41
C PRO A 90 10.92 -11.80 18.80
N ASN A 91 10.94 -10.72 18.01
CA ASN A 91 11.76 -9.53 18.29
C ASN A 91 11.26 -8.75 19.50
N ILE A 92 9.94 -8.66 19.69
CA ILE A 92 9.34 -8.02 20.87
C ILE A 92 9.69 -8.82 22.13
N SER A 93 9.56 -10.15 22.09
CA SER A 93 9.86 -11.02 23.23
C SER A 93 11.33 -10.99 23.66
N MET A 94 12.24 -10.68 22.74
CA MET A 94 13.68 -10.57 23.01
C MET A 94 14.15 -9.13 23.25
N GLU A 95 13.25 -8.14 23.29
CA GLU A 95 13.57 -6.71 23.37
C GLU A 95 14.51 -6.21 22.25
N ASN A 96 14.54 -6.91 21.11
CA ASN A 96 15.43 -6.66 19.98
C ASN A 96 14.66 -6.07 18.78
N LEU A 97 13.72 -5.18 19.05
CA LEU A 97 12.93 -4.53 18.01
C LEU A 97 13.70 -3.34 17.42
N THR A 98 14.05 -3.42 16.13
CA THR A 98 14.71 -2.32 15.43
C THR A 98 13.71 -1.24 15.00
N ALA A 99 14.22 -0.02 14.75
CA ALA A 99 13.40 1.07 14.23
C ALA A 99 12.75 0.72 12.88
N ALA A 100 13.49 0.07 11.97
CA ALA A 100 12.96 -0.34 10.67
C ALA A 100 11.81 -1.35 10.79
N GLN A 101 11.97 -2.34 11.66
CA GLN A 101 10.91 -3.31 11.98
C GLN A 101 9.66 -2.65 12.57
N SER A 102 9.85 -1.69 13.49
CA SER A 102 8.76 -0.90 14.07
C SER A 102 8.03 -0.09 13.00
N THR A 103 8.76 0.62 12.13
CA THR A 103 8.15 1.37 11.01
C THR A 103 7.36 0.46 10.08
N ARG A 104 7.91 -0.71 9.74
CA ARG A 104 7.25 -1.69 8.88
C ARG A 104 5.92 -2.18 9.49
N VAL A 105 5.91 -2.59 10.76
CA VAL A 105 4.66 -3.04 11.41
C VAL A 105 3.68 -1.87 11.61
N CYS A 106 4.15 -0.65 11.83
CA CYS A 106 3.29 0.54 11.87
C CYS A 106 2.58 0.79 10.54
N ASN A 107 3.26 0.61 9.39
CA ASN A 107 2.62 0.69 8.07
C ASN A 107 1.50 -0.36 7.93
N VAL A 108 1.73 -1.59 8.40
CA VAL A 108 0.72 -2.65 8.42
C VAL A 108 -0.48 -2.29 9.29
N LEU A 109 -0.23 -1.75 10.50
CA LEU A 109 -1.28 -1.29 11.40
C LEU A 109 -2.12 -0.15 10.79
N ALA A 110 -1.49 0.78 10.06
CA ALA A 110 -2.22 1.82 9.34
C ALA A 110 -3.18 1.22 8.28
N LEU A 111 -2.75 0.19 7.57
CA LEU A 111 -3.62 -0.51 6.60
C LEU A 111 -4.78 -1.24 7.30
N PHE A 112 -4.54 -1.88 8.44
CA PHE A 112 -5.62 -2.47 9.23
C PHE A 112 -6.60 -1.43 9.76
N GLN A 113 -6.12 -0.28 10.23
CA GLN A 113 -6.96 0.85 10.63
C GLN A 113 -7.79 1.39 9.46
N CYS A 114 -7.21 1.41 8.25
CA CYS A 114 -7.94 1.79 7.04
C CYS A 114 -9.10 0.82 6.76
N VAL A 115 -8.86 -0.49 6.86
CA VAL A 115 -9.91 -1.52 6.68
C VAL A 115 -10.96 -1.46 7.79
N ALA A 116 -10.55 -1.26 9.04
CA ALA A 116 -11.44 -1.22 10.20
C ALA A 116 -12.28 0.07 10.27
N SER A 117 -11.87 1.14 9.60
CA SER A 117 -12.60 2.43 9.60
C SER A 117 -13.56 2.60 8.42
N HIS A 118 -13.44 1.81 7.37
CA HIS A 118 -14.28 1.92 6.17
C HIS A 118 -15.63 1.22 6.34
N SER A 119 -16.74 1.85 5.91
CA SER A 119 -18.11 1.35 6.08
C SER A 119 -18.30 -0.07 5.55
N ASP A 120 -17.70 -0.36 4.39
CA ASP A 120 -17.97 -1.59 3.64
C ASP A 120 -17.17 -2.79 4.17
N THR A 121 -16.08 -2.54 4.89
CA THR A 121 -15.17 -3.60 5.38
C THR A 121 -15.16 -3.71 6.90
N LYS A 122 -15.58 -2.66 7.63
CA LYS A 122 -15.57 -2.65 9.10
C LYS A 122 -16.32 -3.81 9.73
N MET A 123 -17.54 -4.09 9.26
CA MET A 123 -18.34 -5.19 9.83
C MET A 123 -17.81 -6.58 9.48
N LEU A 124 -17.04 -6.70 8.39
CA LEU A 124 -16.40 -7.96 8.01
C LEU A 124 -15.08 -8.17 8.76
N PHE A 125 -14.44 -7.08 9.18
CA PHE A 125 -13.18 -7.07 9.91
C PHE A 125 -13.33 -7.44 11.40
N ILE A 126 -14.48 -7.15 12.01
CA ILE A 126 -14.81 -7.40 13.43
C ILE A 126 -15.34 -8.82 13.60
#